data_AF-H1HEY2-F1
#
_entry.id   AF-H1HEY2-F1
#
_cell.length_a   1.000
_cell.length_b   1.000
_cell.length_c   1.000
_cell.angle_alpha   90.00
_cell.angle_beta   90.00
_cell.angle_gamma   90.00
#
_symmetry.space_group_name_H-M   'P 1'
#
loop_
_entity.id
_entity.type
_entity.pdbx_description
1 polymer ?
#
loop_
_entity_poly.entity_id
_entity_poly.type
_entity_poly.pdbx_seq_one_letter_code
_entity_poly.pdbx_strand_id
1 'polypeptide(L)'
;MGKPTLDINSLVSLAITNKKIKFQSNSEISRFKEMIEQHTYLNIFSLKYLFADGTAKTILPDNSVKHSYTYNCITKYNILEKQYKKLLRLENKLREGVLLFETELKSQFIFFLEDYFKINNINFDIFFNSLEIYDSATKTLIPFNPGPIVKEWNNQTSDYSNNYQNLSDYYYLLIKILSFGTIGRILDAHFNNKKVFTEFNNYLKRKNIFKIGKIIDELKTIIILRNSLCHKESFIIFLEKGYKKNVKLKLNIDFLQLRINAASHIYEYYEKRVNKRKKKLDNNSWIKNYLNYRLSNGKNNIIFSKIKIYL
;
A
#
# COMPACT_ATOMS: atom_id res chain seq x y z
N MET A 1 -16.45 -17.31 13.62
CA MET A 1 -15.40 -18.29 13.98
C MET A 1 -14.19 -18.06 13.10
N GLY A 2 -13.05 -17.64 13.66
CA GLY A 2 -11.81 -17.45 12.89
C GLY A 2 -11.34 -18.80 12.32
N LYS A 3 -10.83 -18.81 11.09
CA LYS A 3 -10.21 -20.01 10.52
C LYS A 3 -9.11 -20.50 11.48
N PRO A 4 -9.03 -21.80 11.81
CA PRO A 4 -7.97 -22.31 12.66
C PRO A 4 -6.62 -21.96 12.05
N THR A 5 -5.81 -21.22 12.80
CA THR A 5 -4.42 -20.93 12.43
C THR A 5 -3.61 -22.17 12.75
N LEU A 6 -2.98 -22.76 11.74
CA LEU A 6 -2.04 -23.87 11.95
C LEU A 6 -0.92 -23.43 12.89
N ASP A 7 -0.47 -24.33 13.76
CA ASP A 7 0.68 -24.08 14.61
C ASP A 7 1.97 -23.97 13.77
N ILE A 8 3.02 -23.43 14.38
CA ILE A 8 4.26 -23.12 13.67
C ILE A 8 4.98 -24.35 13.14
N ASN A 9 4.90 -25.50 13.81
CA ASN A 9 5.51 -26.73 13.34
C ASN A 9 4.75 -27.29 12.15
N SER A 10 3.42 -27.24 12.18
CA SER A 10 2.58 -27.58 11.02
C SER A 10 2.91 -26.69 9.80
N LEU A 11 3.17 -25.41 10.02
CA LEU A 11 3.59 -24.49 8.95
C LEU A 11 4.97 -24.82 8.38
N VAL A 12 5.92 -25.23 9.22
CA VAL A 12 7.23 -25.74 8.77
C VAL A 12 7.05 -27.01 7.94
N SER A 13 6.26 -27.97 8.42
CA SER A 13 5.98 -29.21 7.70
C SER A 13 5.38 -28.94 6.32
N LEU A 14 4.40 -28.02 6.22
CA LEU A 14 3.83 -27.59 4.93
C LEU A 14 4.84 -26.92 4.01
N ALA A 15 5.78 -26.15 4.55
CA ALA A 15 6.86 -25.54 3.77
C ALA A 15 7.77 -26.62 3.16
N ILE A 16 8.07 -27.68 3.91
CA ILE A 16 8.90 -28.80 3.43
C ILE A 16 8.14 -29.60 2.37
N THR A 17 6.93 -30.07 2.70
CA THR A 17 6.20 -31.04 1.88
C THR A 17 5.53 -30.39 0.68
N ASN A 18 4.80 -29.30 0.89
CA ASN A 18 3.96 -28.70 -0.16
C ASN A 18 4.68 -27.62 -0.96
N LYS A 19 5.74 -27.02 -0.41
CA LYS A 19 6.52 -25.95 -1.06
C LYS A 19 7.92 -26.39 -1.48
N LYS A 20 8.29 -27.65 -1.21
CA LYS A 20 9.60 -28.25 -1.49
C LYS A 20 10.77 -27.40 -0.98
N ILE A 21 10.63 -26.82 0.22
CA ILE A 21 11.71 -26.06 0.85
C ILE A 21 12.63 -27.02 1.59
N LYS A 22 13.92 -26.98 1.26
CA LYS A 22 14.96 -27.78 1.93
C LYS A 22 15.73 -26.92 2.94
N PHE A 23 15.69 -27.36 4.19
CA PHE A 23 16.52 -26.85 5.29
C PHE A 23 17.78 -27.72 5.42
N GLN A 24 18.94 -27.10 5.66
CA GLN A 24 20.22 -27.79 5.83
C GLN A 24 20.58 -28.05 7.30
N SER A 25 19.91 -27.37 8.25
CA SER A 25 20.19 -27.52 9.68
C SER A 25 18.98 -27.11 10.54
N ASN A 26 19.00 -27.52 11.81
CA ASN A 26 18.03 -27.09 12.81
C ASN A 26 18.06 -25.56 13.02
N SER A 27 19.23 -24.93 12.87
CA SER A 27 19.37 -23.47 12.92
C SER A 27 18.56 -22.79 11.82
N GLU A 28 18.55 -23.33 10.60
CA GLU A 28 17.72 -22.78 9.51
C GLU A 28 16.22 -22.90 9.80
N ILE A 29 15.80 -24.01 10.43
CA ILE A 29 14.41 -24.19 10.86
C ILE A 29 14.03 -23.15 11.91
N SER A 30 14.87 -22.93 12.92
CA SER A 30 14.62 -21.91 13.96
C SER A 30 14.47 -20.50 13.35
N ARG A 31 15.38 -20.10 12.44
CA ARG A 31 15.28 -18.80 11.76
C ARG A 31 14.00 -18.67 10.93
N PHE A 32 13.53 -19.76 10.32
CA PHE A 32 12.29 -19.73 9.55
C PHE A 32 11.05 -19.57 10.46
N LYS A 33 11.06 -20.21 11.63
CA LYS A 33 10.02 -20.02 12.65
C LYS A 33 9.97 -18.56 13.12
N GLU A 34 11.11 -17.99 13.49
CA GLU A 34 11.21 -16.58 13.89
C GLU A 34 10.65 -15.64 12.82
N MET A 35 10.95 -15.90 11.53
CA MET A 35 10.39 -15.13 10.44
C MET A 35 8.84 -15.20 10.41
N ILE A 36 8.26 -16.42 10.55
CA ILE A 36 6.80 -16.63 10.56
C ILE A 36 6.13 -15.83 11.67
N GLU A 37 6.72 -15.82 12.86
CA GLU A 37 6.19 -15.09 14.01
C GLU A 37 6.23 -13.58 13.79
N GLN A 38 7.35 -13.07 13.26
CA GLN A 38 7.54 -11.63 13.05
C GLN A 38 6.62 -11.04 11.96
N HIS A 39 6.39 -11.80 10.88
CA HIS A 39 5.78 -11.27 9.66
C HIS A 39 4.52 -11.99 9.19
N THR A 40 4.05 -13.02 9.89
CA THR A 40 2.96 -13.93 9.48
C THR A 40 3.32 -14.80 8.26
N TYR A 41 2.84 -16.04 8.28
CA TYR A 41 3.06 -17.02 7.21
C TYR A 41 2.64 -16.52 5.81
N LEU A 42 1.54 -15.77 5.72
CA LEU A 42 1.02 -15.25 4.45
C LEU A 42 1.99 -14.28 3.76
N ASN A 43 2.73 -13.49 4.53
CA ASN A 43 3.69 -12.54 3.97
C ASN A 43 4.97 -13.21 3.51
N ILE A 44 5.48 -14.19 4.26
CA ILE A 44 6.69 -14.93 3.87
C ILE A 44 6.43 -15.72 2.58
N PHE A 45 5.25 -16.32 2.46
CA PHE A 45 4.86 -17.05 1.26
C PHE A 45 4.30 -16.17 0.15
N SER A 46 4.29 -14.84 0.29
CA SER A 46 4.03 -13.96 -0.85
C SER A 46 5.05 -14.18 -1.98
N LEU A 47 6.29 -14.57 -1.65
CA LEU A 47 7.31 -14.93 -2.64
C LEU A 47 6.90 -16.09 -3.55
N LYS A 48 5.85 -16.86 -3.23
CA LYS A 48 5.35 -17.95 -4.09
C LYS A 48 5.07 -17.53 -5.52
N TYR A 49 4.73 -16.27 -5.75
CA TYR A 49 4.49 -15.71 -7.08
C TYR A 49 5.76 -15.64 -7.95
N LEU A 50 6.94 -15.83 -7.34
CA LEU A 50 8.25 -15.71 -7.97
C LEU A 50 9.07 -17.01 -7.98
N PHE A 51 8.74 -18.01 -7.17
CA PHE A 51 9.49 -19.29 -7.09
C PHE A 51 8.64 -20.55 -7.28
N ALA A 52 7.32 -20.43 -7.43
CA ALA A 52 6.54 -21.57 -7.91
C ALA A 52 6.93 -21.87 -9.36
N ASP A 53 6.98 -23.13 -9.73
CA ASP A 53 7.47 -23.56 -11.06
C ASP A 53 6.41 -24.24 -11.90
N GLY A 54 5.15 -24.12 -11.49
CA GLY A 54 4.02 -24.53 -12.29
C GLY A 54 2.69 -24.14 -11.66
N THR A 55 1.62 -24.51 -12.36
CA THR A 55 0.25 -24.36 -11.89
C THR A 55 -0.54 -25.62 -12.17
N ALA A 56 -1.29 -26.10 -11.19
CA ALA A 56 -2.25 -27.18 -11.37
C ALA A 56 -3.66 -26.61 -11.45
N LYS A 57 -4.47 -27.21 -12.31
CA LYS A 57 -5.90 -26.93 -12.42
C LYS A 57 -6.65 -28.00 -11.63
N THR A 58 -7.49 -27.59 -10.69
CA THR A 58 -8.39 -28.47 -9.96
C THR A 58 -9.82 -28.03 -10.26
N ILE A 59 -10.66 -28.96 -10.67
CA ILE A 59 -12.10 -28.71 -10.83
C ILE A 59 -12.74 -29.01 -9.48
N LEU A 60 -13.46 -28.04 -8.93
CA LEU A 60 -14.17 -28.15 -7.66
C LEU A 60 -15.54 -28.81 -7.88
N PRO A 61 -16.20 -29.34 -6.83
CA PRO A 61 -17.50 -30.01 -6.94
C PRO A 61 -18.62 -29.13 -7.53
N ASP A 62 -18.48 -27.80 -7.45
CA ASP A 62 -19.39 -26.81 -8.02
C ASP A 62 -19.05 -26.47 -9.49
N ASN A 63 -18.25 -27.30 -10.16
CA ASN A 63 -17.68 -27.07 -11.50
C ASN A 63 -16.80 -25.80 -11.63
N SER A 64 -16.49 -25.13 -10.51
CA SER A 64 -15.59 -24.00 -10.55
C SER A 64 -14.14 -24.46 -10.70
N VAL A 65 -13.33 -23.66 -11.40
CA VAL A 65 -11.92 -23.97 -11.63
C VAL A 65 -11.05 -23.27 -10.59
N LYS A 66 -10.30 -24.07 -9.82
CA LYS A 66 -9.28 -23.59 -8.90
C LYS A 66 -7.89 -23.80 -9.50
N HIS A 67 -7.14 -22.73 -9.66
CA HIS A 67 -5.72 -22.78 -10.00
C HIS A 67 -4.87 -22.75 -8.72
N SER A 68 -4.01 -23.75 -8.55
CA SER A 68 -3.04 -23.84 -7.45
C SER A 68 -1.61 -23.76 -8.00
N TYR A 69 -0.70 -23.17 -7.22
CA TYR A 69 0.72 -23.16 -7.55
C TYR A 69 1.37 -24.50 -7.19
N THR A 70 2.17 -25.05 -8.09
CA THR A 70 2.99 -26.24 -7.86
C THR A 70 4.45 -25.85 -7.62
N TYR A 71 5.17 -26.76 -6.97
CA TYR A 71 6.58 -26.63 -6.63
C TYR A 71 7.22 -27.97 -6.96
N ASN A 72 7.75 -28.12 -8.17
CA ASN A 72 8.32 -29.34 -8.70
C ASN A 72 9.80 -29.45 -8.33
N CYS A 73 10.51 -28.33 -8.27
CA CYS A 73 11.91 -28.18 -7.90
C CYS A 73 12.07 -27.87 -6.41
N ILE A 74 13.14 -28.40 -5.82
CA ILE A 74 13.51 -28.11 -4.43
C ILE A 74 14.15 -26.73 -4.35
N THR A 75 13.65 -25.88 -3.44
CA THR A 75 14.23 -24.57 -3.13
C THR A 75 14.99 -24.64 -1.79
N LYS A 76 16.28 -24.29 -1.78
CA LYS A 76 17.04 -24.19 -0.54
C LYS A 76 16.55 -23.01 0.29
N TYR A 77 16.34 -23.22 1.60
CA TYR A 77 15.81 -22.18 2.49
C TYR A 77 16.70 -20.91 2.51
N ASN A 78 18.02 -21.07 2.55
CA ASN A 78 18.94 -19.92 2.53
C ASN A 78 18.75 -18.96 1.33
N ILE A 79 18.34 -19.47 0.16
CA ILE A 79 18.01 -18.65 -1.02
C ILE A 79 16.73 -17.86 -0.76
N LEU A 80 15.69 -18.52 -0.23
CA LEU A 80 14.43 -17.89 0.13
C LEU A 80 14.61 -16.82 1.21
N GLU A 81 15.32 -17.16 2.28
CA GLU A 81 15.67 -16.24 3.37
C GLU A 81 16.39 -15.00 2.83
N LYS A 82 17.39 -15.19 1.95
CA LYS A 82 18.12 -14.08 1.33
C LYS A 82 17.20 -13.18 0.48
N GLN A 83 16.31 -13.76 -0.32
CA GLN A 83 15.38 -12.98 -1.14
C GLN A 83 14.36 -12.23 -0.30
N TYR A 84 13.84 -12.87 0.75
CA TYR A 84 12.92 -12.25 1.68
C TYR A 84 13.53 -11.07 2.43
N LYS A 85 14.75 -11.21 2.95
CA LYS A 85 15.47 -10.10 3.61
C LYS A 85 15.66 -8.90 2.68
N LYS A 86 15.89 -9.12 1.39
CA LYS A 86 15.97 -8.02 0.42
C LYS A 86 14.61 -7.36 0.16
N LEU A 87 13.53 -8.15 0.06
CA LEU A 87 12.16 -7.63 -0.03
C LEU A 87 11.81 -6.77 1.19
N LEU A 88 12.13 -7.23 2.40
CA LEU A 88 11.90 -6.45 3.62
C LEU A 88 12.64 -5.12 3.64
N ARG A 89 13.89 -5.08 3.17
CA ARG A 89 14.66 -3.82 3.06
C ARG A 89 13.95 -2.82 2.15
N LEU A 90 13.43 -3.29 1.02
CA LEU A 90 12.63 -2.46 0.12
C LEU A 90 11.33 -2.00 0.79
N GLU A 91 10.58 -2.92 1.40
CA GLU A 91 9.33 -2.61 2.09
C GLU A 91 9.53 -1.55 3.17
N ASN A 92 10.65 -1.61 3.90
CA ASN A 92 10.99 -0.60 4.90
C ASN A 92 11.23 0.77 4.26
N LYS A 93 11.99 0.84 3.16
CA LYS A 93 12.16 2.10 2.42
C LYS A 93 10.83 2.66 1.89
N LEU A 94 9.95 1.79 1.39
CA LEU A 94 8.62 2.21 0.93
C LEU A 94 7.75 2.69 2.10
N ARG A 95 7.76 2.00 3.25
CA ARG A 95 7.06 2.44 4.47
C ARG A 95 7.53 3.82 4.90
N GLU A 96 8.84 4.02 5.01
CA GLU A 96 9.43 5.29 5.41
C GLU A 96 9.13 6.40 4.39
N GLY A 97 9.24 6.10 3.09
CA GLY A 97 8.86 7.02 2.01
C GLY A 97 7.39 7.44 2.04
N VAL A 98 6.47 6.48 2.28
CA VAL A 98 5.04 6.77 2.44
C VAL A 98 4.79 7.63 3.67
N LEU A 99 5.43 7.34 4.80
CA LEU A 99 5.26 8.13 6.03
C LEU A 99 5.73 9.58 5.82
N LEU A 100 6.91 9.77 5.22
CA LEU A 100 7.41 11.11 4.89
C LEU A 100 6.49 11.85 3.93
N PHE A 101 5.94 11.15 2.93
CA PHE A 101 4.98 11.73 2.00
C PHE A 101 3.67 12.10 2.71
N GLU A 102 3.12 11.23 3.55
CA GLU A 102 1.92 11.48 4.35
C GLU A 102 2.10 12.71 5.23
N THR A 103 3.21 12.79 5.97
CA THR A 103 3.51 13.94 6.84
C THR A 103 3.61 15.24 6.06
N GLU A 104 4.39 15.26 4.97
CA GLU A 104 4.53 16.48 4.16
C GLU A 104 3.20 16.87 3.51
N LEU A 105 2.42 15.91 2.98
CA LEU A 105 1.13 16.18 2.37
C LEU A 105 0.16 16.81 3.38
N LYS A 106 0.09 16.27 4.60
CA LYS A 106 -0.75 16.82 5.68
C LYS A 106 -0.34 18.24 6.05
N SER A 107 0.96 18.51 6.19
CA SER A 107 1.45 19.86 6.45
C SER A 107 1.06 20.83 5.34
N GLN A 108 1.22 20.43 4.08
CA GLN A 108 0.84 21.25 2.93
C GLN A 108 -0.68 21.44 2.84
N PHE A 109 -1.46 20.44 3.24
CA PHE A 109 -2.92 20.55 3.29
C PHE A 109 -3.37 21.56 4.34
N ILE A 110 -2.71 21.63 5.50
CA ILE A 110 -2.97 22.66 6.52
C ILE A 110 -2.71 24.05 5.94
N PHE A 111 -1.54 24.27 5.32
CA PHE A 111 -1.24 25.57 4.70
C PHE A 111 -2.18 25.94 3.56
N PHE A 112 -2.60 24.95 2.77
CA PHE A 112 -3.63 25.15 1.77
C PHE A 112 -4.95 25.62 2.39
N LEU A 113 -5.43 24.96 3.44
CA LEU A 113 -6.68 25.33 4.10
C LEU A 113 -6.59 26.74 4.69
N GLU A 114 -5.46 27.11 5.29
CA GLU A 114 -5.24 28.45 5.82
C GLU A 114 -5.37 29.54 4.72
N ASP A 115 -4.66 29.37 3.60
CA ASP A 115 -4.74 30.27 2.45
C ASP A 115 -6.16 30.27 1.86
N TYR A 116 -6.78 29.10 1.75
CA TYR A 116 -8.10 28.92 1.15
C TYR A 116 -9.19 29.62 1.97
N PHE A 117 -9.16 29.50 3.30
CA PHE A 117 -10.12 30.13 4.21
C PHE A 117 -10.01 31.65 4.19
N LYS A 118 -8.77 32.18 4.20
CA LYS A 118 -8.52 33.62 4.06
C LYS A 118 -9.07 34.17 2.75
N ILE A 119 -8.83 33.49 1.63
CA ILE A 119 -9.27 33.94 0.29
C ILE A 119 -10.79 33.89 0.14
N ASN A 120 -11.43 32.84 0.65
CA ASN A 120 -12.87 32.63 0.50
C ASN A 120 -13.69 33.25 1.63
N ASN A 121 -13.05 33.86 2.64
CA ASN A 121 -13.68 34.40 3.84
C ASN A 121 -14.61 33.40 4.54
N ILE A 122 -14.13 32.17 4.72
CA ILE A 122 -14.82 31.07 5.42
C ILE A 122 -13.96 30.54 6.56
N ASN A 123 -14.55 29.79 7.48
CA ASN A 123 -13.82 29.05 8.52
C ASN A 123 -13.86 27.53 8.25
N PHE A 124 -13.19 26.76 9.13
CA PHE A 124 -13.12 25.30 8.97
C PHE A 124 -14.49 24.63 9.13
N ASP A 125 -15.35 25.10 10.03
CA ASP A 125 -16.69 24.52 10.20
C ASP A 125 -17.54 24.65 8.94
N ILE A 126 -17.55 25.84 8.32
CA ILE A 126 -18.24 26.07 7.05
C ILE A 126 -17.68 25.13 5.99
N PHE A 127 -16.36 25.06 5.85
CA PHE A 127 -15.73 24.18 4.88
C PHE A 127 -16.13 22.71 5.10
N PHE A 128 -15.97 22.21 6.32
CA PHE A 128 -16.09 20.80 6.66
C PHE A 128 -17.55 20.32 6.63
N ASN A 129 -18.49 21.13 7.11
CA ASN A 129 -19.92 20.79 7.13
C ASN A 129 -20.58 20.91 5.75
N SER A 130 -19.98 21.68 4.82
CA SER A 130 -20.45 21.81 3.43
C SER A 130 -19.76 20.85 2.46
N LEU A 131 -18.95 19.90 2.94
CA LEU A 131 -18.37 18.88 2.07
C LEU A 131 -19.43 17.92 1.54
N GLU A 132 -19.26 17.52 0.29
CA GLU A 132 -20.12 16.55 -0.38
C GLU A 132 -19.29 15.43 -1.03
N ILE A 133 -19.81 14.21 -1.06
CA ILE A 133 -19.19 13.07 -1.74
C ILE A 133 -20.05 12.68 -2.94
N TYR A 134 -19.39 12.36 -4.05
CA TYR A 134 -20.08 11.78 -5.20
C TYR A 134 -20.46 10.32 -4.93
N ASP A 135 -21.75 10.04 -4.93
CA ASP A 135 -22.26 8.68 -4.88
C ASP A 135 -22.36 8.11 -6.31
N SER A 136 -21.59 7.06 -6.58
CA SER A 136 -21.61 6.39 -7.87
C SER A 136 -22.94 5.69 -8.18
N ALA A 137 -23.71 5.28 -7.16
CA ALA A 137 -24.97 4.55 -7.37
C ALA A 137 -26.08 5.49 -7.84
N THR A 138 -26.24 6.62 -7.16
CA THR A 138 -27.24 7.64 -7.48
C THR A 138 -26.75 8.68 -8.49
N LYS A 139 -25.44 8.74 -8.76
CA LYS A 139 -24.77 9.74 -9.61
C LYS A 139 -24.97 11.19 -9.14
N THR A 140 -25.16 11.38 -7.85
CA THR A 140 -25.35 12.70 -7.25
C THR A 140 -24.32 12.98 -6.16
N LEU A 141 -24.20 14.26 -5.80
CA LEU A 141 -23.48 14.68 -4.62
C LEU A 141 -24.38 14.50 -3.40
N ILE A 142 -23.85 13.86 -2.37
CA ILE A 142 -24.52 13.69 -1.08
C ILE A 142 -23.67 14.30 0.03
N PRO A 143 -24.28 14.76 1.14
CA PRO A 143 -23.53 15.32 2.26
C PRO A 143 -22.44 14.38 2.77
N PHE A 144 -21.25 14.92 3.00
CA PHE A 144 -20.14 14.20 3.61
C PHE A 144 -20.51 13.86 5.06
N ASN A 145 -20.36 12.59 5.47
CA ASN A 145 -20.64 12.19 6.85
C ASN A 145 -19.43 12.47 7.76
N PRO A 146 -19.50 13.46 8.68
CA PRO A 146 -18.39 13.81 9.56
C PRO A 146 -18.26 12.87 10.78
N GLY A 147 -19.27 12.04 11.07
CA GLY A 147 -19.35 11.24 12.30
C GLY A 147 -18.10 10.43 12.64
N PRO A 148 -17.49 9.70 11.68
CA PRO A 148 -16.24 8.97 11.94
C PRO A 148 -15.06 9.86 12.32
N ILE A 149 -15.00 11.09 11.78
CA ILE A 149 -13.94 12.07 12.06
C ILE A 149 -14.14 12.67 13.46
N VAL A 150 -15.37 13.06 13.78
CA VAL A 150 -15.74 13.57 15.10
C VAL A 150 -15.46 12.53 16.18
N LYS A 151 -15.77 11.26 15.91
CA LYS A 151 -15.47 10.14 16.81
C LYS A 151 -13.96 9.97 17.02
N GLU A 152 -13.16 10.01 15.95
CA GLU A 152 -11.70 9.91 16.06
C GLU A 152 -11.12 11.08 16.85
N TRP A 153 -11.58 12.30 16.61
CA TRP A 153 -11.19 13.47 17.40
C TRP A 153 -11.47 13.26 18.89
N ASN A 154 -12.72 12.92 19.22
CA ASN A 154 -13.13 12.72 20.62
C ASN A 154 -12.31 11.61 21.31
N ASN A 155 -11.96 10.53 20.61
CA ASN A 155 -11.11 9.47 21.16
C ASN A 155 -9.68 9.95 21.46
N GLN A 156 -9.15 10.87 20.64
CA GLN A 156 -7.78 11.38 20.78
C GLN A 156 -7.71 12.54 21.78
N THR A 157 -8.84 13.17 22.11
CA THR A 157 -8.92 14.29 23.05
C THR A 157 -9.60 13.95 24.37
N SER A 158 -10.12 12.72 24.55
CA SER A 158 -10.90 12.30 25.73
C SER A 158 -10.14 12.43 27.04
N ASP A 159 -8.82 12.28 27.00
CA ASP A 159 -7.96 12.24 28.18
C ASP A 159 -7.51 13.65 28.63
N TYR A 160 -7.83 14.69 27.85
CA TYR A 160 -7.44 16.06 28.16
C TYR A 160 -8.55 16.77 28.96
N SER A 161 -8.17 17.30 30.13
CA SER A 161 -9.07 17.76 31.18
C SER A 161 -9.78 19.11 30.95
N ASN A 162 -9.68 19.74 29.77
CA ASN A 162 -10.35 21.02 29.49
C ASN A 162 -10.60 21.30 27.98
N ASN A 163 -11.80 21.80 27.68
CA ASN A 163 -12.19 22.77 26.63
C ASN A 163 -11.49 22.81 25.25
N TYR A 164 -11.01 21.72 24.66
CA TYR A 164 -10.79 21.65 23.20
C TYR A 164 -12.14 21.50 22.47
N GLN A 165 -13.07 22.42 22.73
CA GLN A 165 -14.47 22.27 22.36
C GLN A 165 -14.76 22.63 20.90
N ASN A 166 -13.90 23.41 20.24
CA ASN A 166 -14.12 23.79 18.85
C ASN A 166 -13.11 23.13 17.90
N LEU A 167 -13.60 22.12 17.17
CA LEU A 167 -12.89 21.43 16.10
C LEU A 167 -12.31 22.42 15.07
N SER A 168 -13.01 23.55 14.86
CA SER A 168 -12.66 24.65 13.95
C SER A 168 -11.35 25.33 14.32
N ASP A 169 -11.15 25.61 15.61
CA ASP A 169 -10.00 26.38 16.09
C ASP A 169 -8.71 25.54 16.08
N TYR A 170 -8.85 24.21 16.09
CA TYR A 170 -7.74 23.24 16.14
C TYR A 170 -7.66 22.33 14.92
N TYR A 171 -8.21 22.74 13.78
CA TYR A 171 -8.25 21.91 12.57
C TYR A 171 -6.86 21.44 12.13
N TYR A 172 -5.80 22.22 12.39
CA TYR A 172 -4.42 21.82 12.09
C TYR A 172 -3.97 20.58 12.88
N LEU A 173 -4.43 20.44 14.14
CA LEU A 173 -4.17 19.27 14.96
C LEU A 173 -4.99 18.09 14.45
N LEU A 174 -6.26 18.33 14.12
CA LEU A 174 -7.14 17.33 13.52
C LEU A 174 -6.50 16.73 12.25
N ILE A 175 -6.07 17.57 11.30
CA ILE A 175 -5.44 17.09 10.05
C ILE A 175 -4.20 16.23 10.32
N LYS A 176 -3.42 16.53 11.36
CA LYS A 176 -2.25 15.72 11.74
C LYS A 176 -2.64 14.32 12.21
N ILE A 177 -3.65 14.21 13.07
CA ILE A 177 -4.06 12.93 13.68
C ILE A 177 -4.91 12.07 12.74
N LEU A 178 -5.61 12.66 11.77
CA LEU A 178 -6.46 11.91 10.85
C LEU A 178 -5.68 10.85 10.07
N SER A 179 -6.27 9.66 9.90
CA SER A 179 -5.65 8.61 9.08
C SER A 179 -5.42 9.09 7.63
N PHE A 180 -4.40 8.55 6.95
CA PHE A 180 -4.14 8.93 5.56
C PHE A 180 -5.33 8.65 4.63
N GLY A 181 -6.07 7.57 4.89
CA GLY A 181 -7.30 7.25 4.17
C GLY A 181 -8.39 8.30 4.37
N THR A 182 -8.51 8.84 5.58
CA THR A 182 -9.47 9.91 5.89
C THR A 182 -9.11 11.21 5.18
N ILE A 183 -7.83 11.60 5.16
CA ILE A 183 -7.35 12.73 4.35
C ILE A 183 -7.68 12.51 2.88
N GLY A 184 -7.46 11.29 2.37
CA GLY A 184 -7.86 10.92 1.01
C GLY A 184 -9.34 11.13 0.73
N ARG A 185 -10.23 10.81 1.68
CA ARG A 185 -11.67 11.03 1.55
C ARG A 185 -12.05 12.51 1.53
N ILE A 186 -11.41 13.34 2.37
CA ILE A 186 -11.62 14.80 2.36
C ILE A 186 -11.17 15.39 1.02
N LEU A 187 -10.01 14.97 0.52
CA LEU A 187 -9.51 15.40 -0.80
C LEU A 187 -10.42 14.91 -1.94
N ASP A 188 -11.03 13.73 -1.82
CA ASP A 188 -11.97 13.20 -2.82
C ASP A 188 -13.35 13.89 -2.79
N ALA A 189 -13.66 14.61 -1.71
CA ALA A 189 -14.91 15.35 -1.53
C ALA A 189 -14.96 16.63 -2.40
N HIS A 190 -16.15 17.20 -2.47
CA HIS A 190 -16.44 18.45 -3.15
C HIS A 190 -16.82 19.52 -2.13
N PHE A 191 -16.39 20.74 -2.40
CA PHE A 191 -16.84 21.95 -1.73
C PHE A 191 -17.28 22.91 -2.83
N ASN A 192 -18.52 23.42 -2.76
CA ASN A 192 -19.10 24.28 -3.80
C ASN A 192 -18.95 23.70 -5.22
N ASN A 193 -19.37 22.44 -5.42
CA ASN A 193 -19.25 21.68 -6.68
C ASN A 193 -17.82 21.48 -7.22
N LYS A 194 -16.78 21.88 -6.47
CA LYS A 194 -15.39 21.69 -6.86
C LYS A 194 -14.72 20.67 -5.97
N LYS A 195 -14.00 19.74 -6.59
CA LYS A 195 -13.24 18.72 -5.86
C LYS A 195 -12.10 19.35 -5.07
N VAL A 196 -12.03 19.07 -3.77
CA VAL A 196 -11.00 19.62 -2.86
C VAL A 196 -9.60 19.27 -3.36
N PHE A 197 -9.40 18.04 -3.86
CA PHE A 197 -8.13 17.63 -4.46
C PHE A 197 -7.70 18.52 -5.63
N THR A 198 -8.63 19.00 -6.46
CA THR A 198 -8.30 19.87 -7.60
C THR A 198 -7.74 21.21 -7.11
N GLU A 199 -8.41 21.84 -6.15
CA GLU A 199 -7.97 23.11 -5.56
C GLU A 199 -6.62 22.94 -4.82
N PHE A 200 -6.49 21.84 -4.06
CA PHE A 200 -5.25 21.53 -3.37
C PHE A 200 -4.09 21.23 -4.34
N ASN A 201 -4.32 20.48 -5.43
CA ASN A 201 -3.30 20.21 -6.43
C ASN A 201 -2.86 21.49 -7.15
N ASN A 202 -3.80 22.41 -7.42
CA ASN A 202 -3.47 23.72 -7.97
C ASN A 202 -2.58 24.54 -7.01
N TYR A 203 -2.88 24.51 -5.71
CA TYR A 203 -2.03 25.09 -4.68
C TYR A 203 -0.61 24.49 -4.69
N LEU A 204 -0.50 23.16 -4.68
CA LEU A 204 0.79 22.46 -4.70
C LEU A 204 1.62 22.79 -5.95
N LYS A 205 0.97 22.87 -7.12
CA LYS A 205 1.61 23.27 -8.38
C LYS A 205 2.19 24.68 -8.30
N ARG A 206 1.41 25.65 -7.79
CA ARG A 206 1.88 27.04 -7.59
C ARG A 206 3.08 27.10 -6.65
N LYS A 207 3.07 26.31 -5.58
CA LYS A 207 4.17 26.23 -4.60
C LYS A 207 5.32 25.31 -5.03
N ASN A 208 5.26 24.70 -6.22
CA ASN A 208 6.30 23.81 -6.74
C ASN A 208 6.58 22.57 -5.83
N ILE A 209 5.55 22.08 -5.13
CA ILE A 209 5.67 20.94 -4.21
C ILE A 209 5.37 19.62 -4.93
N PHE A 210 5.98 18.51 -4.49
CA PHE A 210 5.74 17.16 -5.03
C PHE A 210 5.98 16.95 -6.53
N LYS A 211 6.84 17.75 -7.19
CA LYS A 211 7.17 17.57 -8.62
C LYS A 211 7.81 16.22 -9.01
N ILE A 212 8.24 15.40 -8.05
CA ILE A 212 8.90 14.12 -8.34
C ILE A 212 7.87 13.11 -8.84
N GLY A 213 8.05 12.60 -10.05
CA GLY A 213 7.25 11.49 -10.60
C GLY A 213 5.76 11.77 -10.75
N LYS A 214 5.30 13.01 -10.56
CA LYS A 214 3.86 13.31 -10.39
C LYS A 214 3.21 12.49 -9.26
N ILE A 215 3.95 12.26 -8.17
CA ILE A 215 3.51 11.45 -7.01
C ILE A 215 2.13 11.84 -6.47
N ILE A 216 1.74 13.13 -6.58
CA ILE A 216 0.43 13.62 -6.18
C ILE A 216 -0.71 13.05 -7.03
N ASP A 217 -0.48 12.83 -8.33
CA ASP A 217 -1.47 12.25 -9.25
C ASP A 217 -1.77 10.78 -8.90
N GLU A 218 -0.90 10.15 -8.10
CA GLU A 218 -1.02 8.75 -7.66
C GLU A 218 -1.52 8.61 -6.22
N LEU A 219 -1.94 9.71 -5.60
CA LEU A 219 -2.33 9.77 -4.18
C LEU A 219 -3.26 8.62 -3.77
N LYS A 220 -4.30 8.34 -4.57
CA LYS A 220 -5.26 7.25 -4.28
C LYS A 220 -4.56 5.89 -4.18
N THR A 221 -3.61 5.62 -5.08
CA THR A 221 -2.86 4.36 -5.09
C THR A 221 -1.82 4.31 -3.96
N ILE A 222 -1.22 5.44 -3.62
CA ILE A 222 -0.28 5.57 -2.50
C ILE A 222 -0.99 5.35 -1.16
N ILE A 223 -2.22 5.82 -0.98
CA ILE A 223 -3.04 5.52 0.20
C ILE A 223 -3.28 4.01 0.32
N ILE A 224 -3.56 3.32 -0.80
CA ILE A 224 -3.70 1.86 -0.82
C ILE A 224 -2.37 1.18 -0.44
N LEU A 225 -1.24 1.67 -0.96
CA LEU A 225 0.09 1.18 -0.61
C LEU A 225 0.36 1.34 0.89
N ARG A 226 0.06 2.51 1.47
CA ARG A 226 0.18 2.79 2.90
C ARG A 226 -0.60 1.79 3.73
N ASN A 227 -1.86 1.57 3.40
CA ASN A 227 -2.72 0.63 4.12
C ASN A 227 -2.17 -0.80 4.04
N SER A 228 -1.75 -1.26 2.84
CA SER A 228 -1.10 -2.57 2.70
C SER A 228 0.13 -2.69 3.61
N LEU A 229 1.04 -1.72 3.55
CA LEU A 229 2.29 -1.78 4.32
C LEU A 229 2.08 -1.67 5.84
N CYS A 230 1.05 -0.95 6.31
CA CYS A 230 0.69 -0.82 7.72
C CYS A 230 0.10 -2.12 8.30
N HIS A 231 -0.73 -2.83 7.53
CA HIS A 231 -1.29 -4.14 7.95
C HIS A 231 -0.30 -5.29 7.78
N LYS A 232 1.00 -4.96 7.71
CA LYS A 232 2.11 -5.87 7.43
C LYS A 232 1.94 -6.67 6.13
N GLU A 233 1.02 -6.34 5.23
CA GLU A 233 0.84 -7.05 3.96
C GLU A 233 2.08 -6.86 3.08
N SER A 234 2.60 -7.95 2.53
CA SER A 234 3.78 -7.88 1.67
C SER A 234 3.49 -7.06 0.41
N PHE A 235 4.48 -6.29 -0.02
CA PHE A 235 4.46 -5.51 -1.25
C PHE A 235 4.11 -6.35 -2.49
N ILE A 236 4.49 -7.64 -2.51
CA ILE A 236 4.10 -8.54 -3.62
C ILE A 236 2.59 -8.74 -3.67
N ILE A 237 1.92 -8.87 -2.52
CA ILE A 237 0.45 -9.04 -2.47
C ILE A 237 -0.22 -7.74 -2.94
N PHE A 238 0.34 -6.59 -2.59
CA PHE A 238 -0.07 -5.31 -3.15
C PHE A 238 0.01 -5.34 -4.68
N LEU A 239 1.11 -5.76 -5.30
CA LEU A 239 1.18 -5.86 -6.77
C LEU A 239 0.17 -6.88 -7.35
N GLU A 240 0.05 -8.06 -6.74
CA GLU A 240 -0.88 -9.12 -7.19
C GLU A 240 -2.34 -8.69 -7.18
N LYS A 241 -2.77 -7.91 -6.19
CA LYS A 241 -4.13 -7.36 -6.16
C LYS A 241 -4.39 -6.43 -7.35
N GLY A 242 -3.36 -5.75 -7.87
CA GLY A 242 -3.45 -4.97 -9.11
C GLY A 242 -3.62 -5.87 -10.33
N TYR A 243 -2.72 -6.85 -10.48
CA TYR A 243 -2.79 -7.84 -11.57
C TYR A 243 -4.15 -8.55 -11.65
N LYS A 244 -4.66 -9.05 -10.51
CA LYS A 244 -5.96 -9.73 -10.46
C LYS A 244 -7.13 -8.83 -10.85
N LYS A 245 -7.06 -7.53 -10.52
CA LYS A 245 -8.09 -6.56 -10.94
C LYS A 245 -8.09 -6.36 -12.45
N ASN A 246 -6.91 -6.26 -13.08
CA ASN A 246 -6.80 -6.18 -14.54
C ASN A 246 -7.47 -7.38 -15.21
N VAL A 247 -7.15 -8.58 -14.74
CA VAL A 247 -7.70 -9.84 -15.29
C VAL A 247 -9.23 -9.92 -15.09
N LYS A 248 -9.74 -9.52 -13.91
CA LYS A 248 -11.16 -9.66 -13.58
C LYS A 248 -12.04 -8.63 -14.27
N LEU A 249 -11.63 -7.37 -14.31
CA LEU A 249 -12.51 -6.27 -14.70
C LEU A 249 -12.43 -5.90 -16.18
N LYS A 250 -11.42 -6.37 -16.93
CA LYS A 250 -11.21 -6.04 -18.36
C LYS A 250 -11.46 -4.56 -18.69
N LEU A 251 -10.99 -3.67 -17.82
CA LEU A 251 -11.12 -2.22 -17.99
C LEU A 251 -9.91 -1.68 -18.77
N ASN A 252 -10.07 -0.52 -19.40
CA ASN A 252 -8.97 0.23 -20.01
C ASN A 252 -7.96 0.80 -19.00
N ILE A 253 -8.14 0.53 -17.69
CA ILE A 253 -7.26 0.99 -16.62
C ILE A 253 -6.34 -0.16 -16.21
N ASP A 254 -5.03 0.07 -16.32
CA ASP A 254 -4.01 -0.85 -15.82
C ASP A 254 -3.72 -0.63 -14.32
N PHE A 255 -4.43 -1.36 -13.46
CA PHE A 255 -4.25 -1.31 -12.01
C PHE A 255 -2.90 -1.84 -11.54
N LEU A 256 -2.24 -2.74 -12.29
CA LEU A 256 -0.90 -3.19 -11.94
C LEU A 256 0.10 -2.05 -12.18
N GLN A 257 0.03 -1.41 -13.34
CA GLN A 257 0.91 -0.30 -13.68
C GLN A 257 0.73 0.88 -12.73
N LEU A 258 -0.50 1.22 -12.34
CA LEU A 258 -0.76 2.25 -11.32
C LEU A 258 -0.05 1.95 -9.99
N ARG A 259 -0.04 0.68 -9.56
CA ARG A 259 0.64 0.23 -8.34
C ARG A 259 2.16 0.27 -8.46
N ILE A 260 2.69 -0.14 -9.62
CA ILE A 260 4.12 -0.07 -9.93
C ILE A 260 4.60 1.38 -9.89
N ASN A 261 3.86 2.31 -10.52
CA ASN A 261 4.23 3.71 -10.55
C ASN A 261 4.20 4.33 -9.14
N ALA A 262 3.13 4.09 -8.37
CA ALA A 262 3.03 4.56 -6.99
C ALA A 262 4.21 4.12 -6.12
N ALA A 263 4.59 2.84 -6.20
CA ALA A 263 5.74 2.32 -5.47
C ALA A 263 7.07 2.93 -5.96
N SER A 264 7.21 3.09 -7.28
CA SER A 264 8.40 3.68 -7.89
C SER A 264 8.57 5.13 -7.43
N HIS A 265 7.53 5.96 -7.55
CA HIS A 265 7.60 7.37 -7.18
C HIS A 265 7.76 7.59 -5.67
N ILE A 266 7.17 6.74 -4.83
CA ILE A 266 7.44 6.77 -3.39
C ILE A 266 8.91 6.43 -3.09
N TYR A 267 9.49 5.46 -3.79
CA TYR A 267 10.90 5.14 -3.64
C TYR A 267 11.80 6.31 -4.08
N GLU A 268 11.51 6.93 -5.23
CA GLU A 268 12.25 8.10 -5.71
C GLU A 268 12.11 9.28 -4.75
N TYR A 269 10.92 9.47 -4.18
CA TYR A 269 10.64 10.45 -3.15
C TYR A 269 11.49 10.22 -1.90
N TYR A 270 11.52 8.97 -1.41
CA TYR A 270 12.36 8.56 -0.28
C TYR A 270 13.84 8.84 -0.53
N GLU A 271 14.40 8.40 -1.65
CA GLU A 271 15.81 8.58 -1.97
C GLU A 271 16.19 10.07 -2.08
N LYS A 272 15.28 10.92 -2.58
CA LYS A 272 15.51 12.36 -2.62
C LYS A 272 15.42 12.99 -1.22
N ARG A 273 14.44 12.63 -0.41
CA ARG A 273 14.20 13.27 0.90
C ARG A 273 15.19 12.81 1.97
N VAL A 274 15.48 11.52 2.02
CA VAL A 274 16.36 10.93 3.04
C VAL A 274 17.81 10.93 2.59
N ASN A 275 18.08 10.47 1.37
CA ASN A 275 19.46 10.30 0.88
C ASN A 275 19.95 11.47 0.03
N LYS A 276 19.13 12.50 -0.22
CA LYS A 276 19.45 13.64 -1.10
C LYS A 276 19.87 13.22 -2.52
N ARG A 277 19.44 12.04 -2.97
CA ARG A 277 19.78 11.47 -4.28
C ARG A 277 18.61 11.58 -5.24
N LYS A 278 18.88 11.99 -6.48
CA LYS A 278 17.93 11.85 -7.59
C LYS A 278 18.03 10.44 -8.18
N LYS A 279 17.73 9.43 -7.36
CA LYS A 279 17.76 8.03 -7.81
C LYS A 279 16.40 7.68 -8.40
N LYS A 280 16.39 7.33 -9.69
CA LYS A 280 15.21 6.74 -10.34
C LYS A 280 15.26 5.23 -10.23
N LEU A 281 14.09 4.61 -10.22
CA LEU A 281 14.00 3.17 -10.31
C LEU A 281 14.36 2.73 -11.75
N ASP A 282 15.35 1.85 -11.91
CA ASP A 282 15.74 1.31 -13.21
C ASP A 282 14.55 0.60 -13.90
N ASN A 283 14.38 0.82 -15.20
CA ASN A 283 13.38 0.14 -16.04
C ASN A 283 13.57 -1.38 -16.01
N ASN A 284 14.80 -1.85 -15.83
CA ASN A 284 15.10 -3.27 -15.70
C ASN A 284 14.87 -3.83 -14.28
N SER A 285 14.45 -3.00 -13.33
CA SER A 285 14.14 -3.44 -11.97
C SER A 285 13.02 -4.48 -11.93
N TRP A 286 13.06 -5.35 -10.93
CA TRP A 286 12.06 -6.40 -10.77
C TRP A 286 10.64 -5.86 -10.51
N ILE A 287 10.52 -4.67 -9.90
CA ILE A 287 9.23 -4.03 -9.65
C ILE A 287 8.60 -3.58 -10.96
N LYS A 288 9.35 -2.89 -11.82
CA LYS A 288 8.84 -2.46 -13.14
C LYS A 288 8.57 -3.63 -14.07
N ASN A 289 9.37 -4.68 -13.98
CA ASN A 289 9.18 -5.92 -14.74
C ASN A 289 8.32 -6.97 -14.02
N TYR A 290 7.55 -6.58 -13.01
CA TYR A 290 6.83 -7.55 -12.16
C TYR A 290 5.93 -8.48 -12.99
N LEU A 291 5.24 -7.97 -14.01
CA LEU A 291 4.41 -8.78 -14.90
C LEU A 291 5.23 -9.88 -15.59
N ASN A 292 6.42 -9.55 -16.10
CA ASN A 292 7.29 -10.53 -16.75
C ASN A 292 7.70 -11.62 -15.77
N TYR A 293 8.17 -11.25 -14.57
CA TYR A 293 8.51 -12.20 -13.50
C TYR A 293 7.31 -13.07 -13.11
N ARG A 294 6.12 -12.47 -13.08
CA ARG A 294 4.88 -13.14 -12.71
C ARG A 294 4.36 -14.11 -13.77
N LEU A 295 4.53 -13.80 -15.06
CA LEU A 295 4.13 -14.63 -16.20
C LEU A 295 5.18 -15.69 -16.56
N SER A 296 6.45 -15.44 -16.25
CA SER A 296 7.55 -16.40 -16.44
C SER A 296 7.62 -17.46 -15.35
N ASN A 297 6.74 -17.40 -14.35
CA ASN A 297 6.68 -18.36 -13.25
C ASN A 297 6.57 -19.79 -13.81
N GLY A 298 7.60 -20.62 -13.61
CA GLY A 298 7.68 -21.98 -14.16
C GLY A 298 8.19 -22.12 -15.60
N LYS A 299 8.62 -21.05 -16.27
CA LYS A 299 9.33 -21.13 -17.56
C LYS A 299 10.85 -21.11 -17.34
N ASN A 300 11.58 -21.94 -18.07
CA ASN A 300 13.03 -22.25 -17.91
C ASN A 300 14.03 -21.07 -17.83
N ASN A 301 13.60 -19.82 -17.99
CA ASN A 301 14.50 -18.67 -18.12
C ASN A 301 14.58 -17.76 -16.88
N ILE A 302 13.68 -17.85 -15.89
CA ILE A 302 13.75 -17.02 -14.68
C ILE A 302 14.05 -17.87 -13.45
N ILE A 303 15.30 -17.75 -12.98
CA ILE A 303 15.77 -18.43 -11.77
C ILE A 303 15.51 -17.53 -10.56
N PHE A 304 14.66 -17.97 -9.62
CA PHE A 304 14.31 -17.23 -8.40
C PHE A 304 15.54 -16.69 -7.63
N SER A 305 16.60 -17.49 -7.53
CA SER A 305 17.85 -17.08 -6.87
C SER A 305 18.56 -15.91 -7.57
N LYS A 306 18.33 -15.73 -8.87
CA LYS A 306 18.91 -14.66 -9.70
C LYS A 306 18.03 -13.40 -9.75
N ILE A 307 16.79 -13.43 -9.24
CA ILE A 307 15.95 -12.23 -9.17
C ILE A 307 16.64 -11.20 -8.26
N LYS A 308 16.90 -10.02 -8.82
CA LYS A 308 17.45 -8.89 -8.08
C LYS A 308 16.32 -8.17 -7.35
N ILE A 309 15.89 -8.70 -6.21
CA ILE A 309 14.88 -8.07 -5.32
C ILE A 309 15.51 -6.92 -4.52
N TYR A 310 16.23 -6.03 -5.16
CA TYR A 310 16.82 -4.84 -4.52
C TYR A 310 16.92 -3.74 -5.57
N LEU A 311 16.96 -2.48 -5.11
CA LEU A 311 16.97 -1.29 -5.96
C LEU A 311 18.34 -0.69 -6.11
#